data_AF-A0A7V5N9Y6-F1
#
_entry.id   AF-A0A7V5N9Y6-F1
#
_cell.length_a   1.000
_cell.length_b   1.000
_cell.length_c   1.000
_cell.angle_alpha   90.00
_cell.angle_beta   90.00
_cell.angle_gamma   90.00
#
_symmetry.space_group_name_H-M   'P 1'
#
loop_
_entity.id
_entity.type
_entity.pdbx_description
1 polymer ?
#
loop_
_entity_poly.entity_id
_entity_poly.type
_entity_poly.pdbx_seq_one_letter_code
_entity_poly.pdbx_strand_id
1 'polypeptide(L)' 'EVNNKYLPLLQERGLVVSGVNDSLGLVEIVELRDHPWFLGCQFHPEFKSRPLAPHPLFVDFIEAAKRYRASRCNASAAM' A
#
# COMPACT_ATOMS: atom_id res chain seq x y z
N GLU A 1 -3.76 16.67 4.64
CA GLU A 1 -2.34 16.69 4.23
C GLU A 1 -1.39 16.20 5.30
N VAL A 2 -0.36 15.47 4.88
CA VAL A 2 0.76 15.06 5.74
C VAL A 2 1.58 16.30 6.12
N ASN A 3 2.05 16.35 7.38
CA ASN A 3 2.99 17.40 7.79
C ASN A 3 4.41 17.03 7.37
N ASN A 4 4.91 17.71 6.32
CA ASN A 4 6.21 17.45 5.70
C ASN A 4 7.40 17.52 6.67
N LYS A 5 7.27 18.23 7.80
CA LYS A 5 8.31 18.26 8.86
C LYS A 5 8.64 16.87 9.41
N TYR A 6 7.68 15.95 9.41
CA TYR A 6 7.86 14.59 9.95
C TYR A 6 8.25 13.56 8.88
N LEU A 7 8.23 13.90 7.59
CA LEU A 7 8.54 12.95 6.53
C LEU A 7 9.94 12.33 6.66
N PRO A 8 11.02 13.09 6.93
CA PRO A 8 12.34 12.49 7.08
C PRO A 8 12.39 11.41 8.16
N LEU A 9 11.76 11.67 9.31
CA LEU A 9 11.68 10.73 10.42
C LEU A 9 10.89 9.46 10.03
N LEU A 10 9.76 9.63 9.35
CA LEU A 10 8.94 8.50 8.91
C LEU A 10 9.67 7.66 7.86
N GLN A 11 10.38 8.30 6.93
CA GLN A 11 11.16 7.64 5.88
C GLN A 11 12.36 6.89 6.45
N GLU A 12 13.06 7.44 7.44
CA GLU A 12 14.12 6.76 8.17
C GLU A 12 13.61 5.47 8.83
N ARG A 13 12.36 5.45 9.28
CA ARG A 13 11.71 4.28 9.90
C ARG A 13 11.03 3.33 8.90
N GLY A 14 11.27 3.52 7.60
CA GLY A 14 10.84 2.57 6.55
C GLY A 14 9.57 2.95 5.80
N LEU A 15 8.95 4.10 6.10
CA LEU A 15 7.87 4.65 5.26
C LEU A 15 8.43 5.06 3.90
N VAL A 16 7.79 4.61 2.82
CA VAL A 16 8.11 5.03 1.46
C VAL A 16 7.00 5.96 0.98
N VAL A 17 7.37 7.15 0.50
CA VAL A 17 6.44 8.04 -0.20
C VAL A 17 6.51 7.69 -1.68
N SER A 18 5.54 6.93 -2.17
CA SER A 18 5.52 6.43 -3.55
C SER A 18 4.62 7.23 -4.48
N GLY A 19 3.76 8.11 -3.93
CA GLY A 19 2.94 9.03 -4.70
C GLY A 19 2.94 10.42 -4.09
N VAL A 20 3.32 11.41 -4.90
CA VAL A 20 3.29 12.84 -4.55
C VAL A 20 2.52 13.58 -5.64
N ASN A 21 1.68 14.52 -5.23
CA ASN A 21 1.14 15.51 -6.13
C ASN A 21 2.19 16.61 -6.35
N ASP A 22 2.88 16.58 -7.48
CA ASP A 22 4.00 17.50 -7.76
C ASP A 22 3.59 18.98 -7.84
N SER A 23 2.32 19.26 -8.15
CA SER A 23 1.83 20.64 -8.24
C SER A 23 1.58 21.26 -6.86
N LEU A 24 1.17 20.45 -5.88
CA LEU A 24 0.79 20.91 -4.54
C LEU A 24 1.78 20.48 -3.45
N GLY A 25 2.75 19.61 -3.77
CA GLY A 25 3.71 19.06 -2.81
C GLY A 25 3.09 18.14 -1.76
N LEU A 26 1.96 17.50 -2.11
CA LEU A 26 1.16 16.70 -1.18
C LEU A 26 1.48 15.22 -1.33
N VAL A 27 1.61 14.52 -0.20
CA VAL A 27 1.77 13.06 -0.20
C VAL A 27 0.42 12.41 -0.41
N GLU A 28 0.32 11.63 -1.48
CA GLU A 28 -0.92 10.98 -1.93
C GLU A 28 -0.89 9.48 -1.68
N ILE A 29 0.29 8.84 -1.78
CA ILE A 29 0.47 7.39 -1.61
C ILE A 29 1.71 7.12 -0.77
N VAL A 30 1.56 6.20 0.19
CA VAL A 30 2.64 5.69 1.03
C VAL A 30 2.65 4.17 1.08
N GLU A 31 3.84 3.59 1.24
CA GLU A 31 4.10 2.16 1.33
C GLU A 31 5.04 1.86 2.51
N LEU A 32 5.20 0.58 2.87
CA LEU A 32 6.17 0.13 3.86
C LEU A 32 7.09 -0.92 3.24
N ARG A 33 8.40 -0.64 3.24
CA ARG A 33 9.43 -1.44 2.54
C ARG A 33 9.43 -2.92 2.93
N ASP A 34 9.31 -3.22 4.21
CA ASP A 34 9.49 -4.58 4.76
C ASP A 34 8.17 -5.32 5.00
N HIS A 35 7.05 -4.75 4.52
CA HIS A 35 5.74 -5.38 4.62
C HIS A 35 5.39 -6.09 3.28
N PRO A 36 4.90 -7.34 3.29
CA PRO A 36 4.67 -8.12 2.06
C PRO A 36 3.71 -7.46 1.08
N TRP A 37 2.78 -6.65 1.59
CA TRP A 37 1.95 -5.74 0.80
C TRP A 37 1.35 -4.69 1.74
N PHE A 38 1.79 -3.43 1.63
CA PHE A 38 1.24 -2.32 2.41
C PHE A 38 1.14 -1.10 1.50
N LEU A 39 -0.05 -0.54 1.38
CA LEU A 39 -0.29 0.69 0.66
C LEU A 39 -1.36 1.50 1.39
N GLY A 40 -1.08 2.79 1.58
CA GLY A 40 -2.04 3.79 2.02
C GLY A 40 -2.16 4.88 0.96
N CYS A 41 -3.38 5.27 0.62
CA CYS A 41 -3.65 6.39 -0.28
C CYS A 41 -4.59 7.41 0.37
N GLN A 42 -4.46 8.68 0.01
CA GLN A 42 -5.35 9.74 0.51
C GLN A 42 -6.70 9.76 -0.22
N PHE A 43 -6.69 9.43 -1.52
CA PHE A 43 -7.89 9.41 -2.36
C PHE A 43 -8.73 8.15 -2.15
N HIS A 44 -9.93 8.14 -2.75
CA HIS A 44 -10.93 7.08 -2.64
C HIS A 44 -10.99 6.19 -3.91
N PRO A 45 -10.12 5.16 -4.04
CA PRO A 45 -10.14 4.26 -5.19
C PRO A 45 -11.44 3.44 -5.30
N GLU A 46 -12.16 3.25 -4.20
CA GLU A 46 -13.45 2.56 -4.13
C GLU A 46 -14.51 3.17 -5.04
N PHE A 47 -14.56 4.50 -5.15
CA PHE A 47 -15.53 5.18 -6.01
C PHE A 47 -15.25 4.99 -7.50
N LYS A 48 -14.04 4.56 -7.87
CA LYS A 48 -13.64 4.24 -9.25
C LYS A 48 -13.70 2.74 -9.57
N SER A 49 -13.88 1.88 -8.58
CA SER A 49 -13.99 0.43 -8.80
C SER A 49 -15.37 0.05 -9.34
N ARG A 50 -15.42 -0.88 -10.31
CA ARG A 50 -16.68 -1.41 -10.89
C ARG A 50 -16.64 -2.94 -10.95
N PRO A 51 -17.79 -3.65 -10.94
CA PRO A 51 -17.79 -5.11 -10.98
C PRO A 51 -17.04 -5.73 -12.18
N LEU A 52 -17.16 -5.13 -13.37
CA LEU A 52 -16.48 -5.59 -14.59
C LEU A 52 -15.13 -4.88 -14.85
N ALA A 53 -14.78 -3.91 -14.01
CA ALA A 53 -13.53 -3.14 -14.09
C ALA A 53 -13.08 -2.78 -12.67
N PRO A 54 -12.63 -3.77 -11.88
CA PRO A 54 -12.21 -3.54 -10.51
C PRO A 54 -10.97 -2.65 -10.49
N HIS A 55 -10.87 -1.77 -9.48
CA HIS A 55 -9.70 -0.91 -9.35
C HIS A 55 -8.44 -1.76 -9.06
N PRO A 56 -7.30 -1.51 -9.73
CA PRO A 56 -6.09 -2.33 -9.58
C PRO A 56 -5.64 -2.53 -8.13
N LEU A 57 -5.67 -1.47 -7.31
CA LEU A 57 -5.31 -1.57 -5.89
C LEU A 57 -6.07 -2.67 -5.11
N PHE A 58 -7.36 -2.88 -5.40
CA PHE A 58 -8.10 -3.95 -4.73
C PHE A 58 -7.77 -5.33 -5.30
N VAL A 59 -7.53 -5.43 -6.61
CA VAL A 59 -7.11 -6.68 -7.25
C VAL A 59 -5.78 -7.15 -6.64
N ASP A 60 -4.80 -6.24 -6.59
CA ASP A 60 -3.47 -6.54 -6.07
C ASP A 60 -3.49 -6.82 -4.56
N PHE A 61 -4.32 -6.11 -3.79
CA PHE A 61 -4.49 -6.38 -2.36
C PHE A 61 -4.98 -7.81 -2.10
N ILE A 62 -6.02 -8.23 -2.82
CA ILE A 62 -6.59 -9.57 -2.66
C ILE A 62 -5.61 -10.63 -3.14
N GLU A 63 -4.88 -10.38 -4.23
CA GLU A 63 -3.84 -11.29 -4.68
C GLU A 63 -2.72 -11.44 -3.64
N ALA A 64 -2.24 -10.33 -3.07
CA ALA A 64 -1.25 -10.35 -2.01
C ALA A 64 -1.74 -11.09 -0.76
N ALA A 65 -3.00 -10.87 -0.35
CA ALA A 65 -3.61 -11.59 0.76
C ALA A 65 -3.68 -13.11 0.49
N LYS A 66 -4.02 -13.52 -0.74
CA LYS A 66 -4.00 -14.94 -1.14
C LYS A 66 -2.59 -15.53 -1.06
N ARG A 67 -1.58 -14.82 -1.58
CA ARG A 67 -0.16 -15.25 -1.52
C ARG A 67 0.32 -15.38 -0.08
N TYR A 68 -0.01 -14.41 0.78
CA TYR A 68 0.33 -14.43 2.21
C TYR A 68 -0.32 -15.61 2.95
N ARG A 69 -1.60 -15.91 2.65
CA ARG A 69 -2.25 -17.10 3.20
C ARG A 69 -1.53 -18.39 2.78
N ALA A 70 -1.15 -18.51 1.52
CA ALA A 70 -0.46 -19.70 1.01
C ALA A 70 0.92 -19.89 1.67
N SER A 71 1.71 -18.81 1.82
CA SER A 71 3.02 -18.89 2.46
C SER A 71 2.92 -19.32 3.94
N ARG A 72 1.90 -18.85 4.66
CA ARG A 72 1.63 -19.29 6.04
C ARG A 72 1.22 -20.75 6.14
N CYS A 73 0.41 -21.24 5.21
CA CYS A 73 -0.01 -22.64 5.20
C CYS A 73 1.17 -23.58 4.93
N ASN A 74 2.04 -23.21 3.98
CA ASN A 74 3.24 -23.99 3.66
C ASN A 74 4.24 -23.99 4.83
N ALA A 75 4.43 -22.85 5.51
CA ALA A 75 5.26 -22.79 6.71
C ALA A 75 4.72 -23.66 7.86
N SER A 76 3.41 -23.77 8.01
CA SER A 76 2.79 -24.64 9.02
C SER A 76 2.86 -26.14 8.68
N ALA A 77 3.03 -26.51 7.40
CA ALA A 77 3.12 -27.90 6.97
C ALA A 77 4.56 -28.45 6.96
N ALA A 78 5.55 -27.57 7.08
CA ALA A 78 6.98 -27.90 7.13
C ALA A 78 7.54 -27.98 8.56
N MET A 79 6.73 -27.66 9.57
CA MET A 79 6.99 -27.90 11.00
C MET A 79 6.30 -29.20 11.44
#